data_AF-A0A484IAN2-F1
#
_entry.id   AF-A0A484IAN2-F1
#
_cell.length_a   1.000
_cell.length_b   1.000
_cell.length_c   1.000
_cell.angle_alpha   90.00
_cell.angle_beta   90.00
_cell.angle_gamma   90.00
#
_symmetry.space_group_name_H-M   'P 1'
#
loop_
_entity.id
_entity.type
_entity.pdbx_description
1 polymer ?
#
loop_
_entity_poly.entity_id
_entity_poly.type
_entity_poly.pdbx_seq_one_letter_code
_entity_poly.pdbx_strand_id
1 'polypeptide(L)'
;MKNKSKNLSTNDNNINNNINAKNSGALNDGINNDTVASSKSQDIGTKDNEYDSEITSQKFLTFTFYKVDPKWRWLNEMGKDEASREFLELLQAASKRMKIRTYSTLGLRHESEFMIWTISQSLENIQVLSSKIYTTILGKYIEPVSTFLSLTRKSIYSNQVKRGFEMDQDPLQYVVVYPFIKSREWYLLPFEERKEMMEEHIKVGRKYPEIVLNTTYSFGIDDQDFMLAFETNSLSRFQDLIMELRETKVSRYIIKDTPMIPCVRKDMADIIKSLG
;
A
#
# COMPACT_ATOMS: atom_id res chain seq x y z
N MET A 1 -54.44 4.67 -24.72
CA MET A 1 -54.85 4.76 -23.30
C MET A 1 -53.60 4.84 -22.44
N LYS A 2 -53.40 5.96 -21.73
CA LYS A 2 -52.26 6.29 -20.85
C LYS A 2 -52.83 6.71 -19.48
N ASN A 3 -51.97 6.64 -18.45
CA ASN A 3 -52.07 7.19 -17.07
C ASN A 3 -52.55 6.21 -15.98
N LYS A 4 -52.07 6.27 -14.73
CA LYS A 4 -50.85 6.79 -14.05
C LYS A 4 -50.98 6.43 -12.56
N SER A 5 -49.86 6.19 -11.89
CA SER A 5 -49.52 6.40 -10.47
C SER A 5 -50.54 6.09 -9.34
N LYS A 6 -50.18 5.16 -8.46
CA LYS A 6 -50.59 5.12 -7.04
C LYS A 6 -49.54 5.87 -6.19
N ASN A 7 -49.99 6.87 -5.44
CA ASN A 7 -49.23 7.53 -4.38
C ASN A 7 -49.43 6.77 -3.06
N LEU A 8 -48.33 6.59 -2.31
CA LEU A 8 -48.33 6.17 -0.91
C LEU A 8 -48.48 7.37 0.03
N SER A 9 -49.04 7.06 1.20
CA SER A 9 -49.50 7.90 2.29
C SER A 9 -48.44 8.77 2.99
N THR A 10 -48.80 10.02 3.24
CA THR A 10 -48.30 10.87 4.32
C THR A 10 -49.18 10.72 5.57
N ASN A 11 -48.58 10.62 6.76
CA ASN A 11 -49.16 11.17 7.98
C ASN A 11 -48.08 11.38 9.04
N ASP A 12 -47.97 12.64 9.47
CA ASP A 12 -47.26 13.12 10.64
C ASP A 12 -47.93 12.66 11.94
N ASN A 13 -47.14 12.49 13.02
CA ASN A 13 -47.41 13.12 14.33
C ASN A 13 -46.36 12.77 15.41
N ASN A 14 -45.65 13.83 15.84
CA ASN A 14 -45.36 14.25 17.22
C ASN A 14 -45.28 13.22 18.37
N ILE A 15 -44.16 13.26 19.11
CA ILE A 15 -44.16 13.28 20.59
C ILE A 15 -43.09 14.25 21.11
N ASN A 16 -43.57 15.27 21.84
CA ASN A 16 -42.82 16.17 22.72
C ASN A 16 -42.31 15.44 23.97
N ASN A 17 -41.21 15.89 24.57
CA ASN A 17 -41.29 16.41 25.95
C ASN A 17 -40.03 17.18 26.39
N ASN A 18 -40.35 18.30 27.04
CA ASN A 18 -39.52 19.33 27.65
C ASN A 18 -39.16 18.91 29.10
N ILE A 19 -38.10 19.47 29.70
CA ILE A 19 -38.08 19.97 31.10
C ILE A 19 -36.80 20.78 31.36
N ASN A 20 -37.01 21.87 32.11
CA ASN A 20 -36.23 23.08 32.36
C ASN A 20 -35.14 23.02 33.45
N ALA A 21 -34.41 24.16 33.50
CA ALA A 21 -33.93 24.91 34.68
C ALA A 21 -32.51 24.58 35.22
N LYS A 22 -31.70 25.49 35.79
CA LYS A 22 -31.46 26.95 35.74
C LYS A 22 -30.36 27.23 36.80
N ASN A 23 -29.35 28.04 36.45
CA ASN A 23 -28.60 29.05 37.24
C ASN A 23 -28.00 28.81 38.64
N SER A 24 -26.74 29.27 38.78
CA SER A 24 -26.15 30.27 39.73
C SER A 24 -24.72 29.85 40.13
N GLY A 25 -23.69 30.69 40.35
CA GLY A 25 -23.47 32.14 40.37
C GLY A 25 -22.12 32.44 41.07
N ALA A 26 -21.49 33.59 40.74
CA ALA A 26 -20.42 34.37 41.46
C ALA A 26 -19.03 33.72 41.67
N LEU A 27 -17.84 34.32 41.42
CA LEU A 27 -17.20 35.66 41.48
C LEU A 27 -16.29 35.88 42.71
N ASN A 28 -15.01 36.16 42.39
CA ASN A 28 -13.96 36.98 43.03
C ASN A 28 -13.27 36.58 44.36
N ASP A 29 -11.94 36.52 44.27
CA ASP A 29 -10.89 37.09 45.14
C ASP A 29 -9.61 37.10 44.27
N GLY A 30 -8.69 38.07 44.19
CA GLY A 30 -8.40 39.34 44.84
C GLY A 30 -6.90 39.63 44.65
N ILE A 31 -6.55 40.91 44.46
CA ILE A 31 -5.25 41.57 44.78
C ILE A 31 -4.15 41.66 43.68
N ASN A 32 -4.08 42.89 43.12
CA ASN A 32 -2.95 43.78 42.79
C ASN A 32 -1.53 43.26 42.58
N ASN A 33 -0.87 43.79 41.54
CA ASN A 33 0.48 44.37 41.66
C ASN A 33 0.76 45.42 40.58
N ASP A 34 1.01 46.65 41.03
CA ASP A 34 1.77 47.68 40.32
C ASP A 34 3.24 47.25 40.25
N THR A 35 3.85 47.29 39.06
CA THR A 35 5.14 47.97 38.82
C THR A 35 5.58 47.84 37.37
N VAL A 36 5.73 48.98 36.71
CA VAL A 36 6.45 49.14 35.45
C VAL A 36 7.93 49.24 35.77
N ALA A 37 8.74 48.29 35.28
CA ALA A 37 10.18 48.45 35.17
C ALA A 37 10.68 47.70 33.93
N SER A 38 11.36 48.44 33.05
CA SER A 38 11.95 47.97 31.81
C SER A 38 13.13 47.03 32.07
N SER A 39 13.21 45.90 31.35
CA SER A 39 14.50 45.29 31.04
C SER A 39 14.43 44.35 29.83
N LYS A 40 15.26 44.68 28.84
CA LYS A 40 16.03 43.81 27.93
C LYS A 40 15.29 42.67 27.22
N SER A 41 15.09 42.89 25.92
CA SER A 41 14.96 41.85 24.90
C SER A 41 16.10 40.83 25.00
N GLN A 42 15.75 39.58 25.33
CA GLN A 42 16.58 38.40 25.14
C GLN A 42 15.81 37.40 24.27
N ASP A 43 16.51 36.92 23.24
CA ASP A 43 16.13 35.85 22.33
C ASP A 43 15.41 34.70 23.04
N ILE A 44 14.17 34.45 22.65
CA ILE A 44 13.54 33.14 22.80
C ILE A 44 13.46 32.58 21.38
N GLY A 45 14.51 31.84 21.01
CA GLY A 45 14.54 31.07 19.79
C GLY A 45 13.35 30.13 19.75
N THR A 46 12.54 30.30 18.71
CA THR A 46 11.51 29.38 18.26
C THR A 46 12.15 28.02 17.95
N LYS A 47 12.13 27.11 18.93
CA LYS A 47 12.30 25.67 18.67
C LYS A 47 10.96 25.09 18.21
N ASP A 48 10.47 25.61 17.10
CA ASP A 48 9.35 25.02 16.38
C ASP A 48 9.87 24.49 15.04
N ASN A 49 9.57 23.22 14.79
CA ASN A 49 9.65 22.52 13.50
C ASN A 49 10.99 21.93 13.05
N GLU A 50 11.63 21.13 13.91
CA GLU A 50 12.61 20.11 13.47
C GLU A 50 11.94 18.75 13.12
N TYR A 51 10.60 18.68 13.16
CA TYR A 51 9.82 17.48 12.81
C TYR A 51 9.40 17.44 11.33
N ASP A 52 9.60 18.53 10.58
CA ASP A 52 8.95 18.75 9.27
C ASP A 52 9.93 18.80 8.09
N SER A 53 11.23 18.66 8.32
CA SER A 53 12.26 18.93 7.30
C SER A 53 12.93 17.69 6.68
N GLU A 54 12.47 16.48 6.98
CA GLU A 54 13.07 15.26 6.39
C GLU A 54 12.05 14.15 6.06
N ILE A 55 10.83 14.53 5.61
CA ILE A 55 9.94 13.58 4.93
C ILE A 55 10.60 13.23 3.60
N THR A 56 11.37 12.15 3.57
CA THR A 56 11.67 11.43 2.33
C THR A 56 10.33 11.23 1.64
N SER A 57 10.10 11.82 0.45
CA SER A 57 8.75 11.95 -0.12
C SER A 57 8.02 10.61 -0.04
N GLN A 58 7.02 10.53 0.83
CA GLN A 58 6.35 9.28 1.11
C GLN A 58 5.71 8.78 -0.19
N LYS A 59 5.94 7.50 -0.52
CA LYS A 59 5.40 6.88 -1.71
C LYS A 59 4.35 5.87 -1.29
N PHE A 60 3.24 5.88 -2.01
CA PHE A 60 2.18 4.89 -1.98
C PHE A 60 2.50 3.81 -3.00
N LEU A 61 2.32 2.56 -2.58
CA LEU A 61 2.47 1.40 -3.44
C LEU A 61 1.18 0.60 -3.42
N THR A 62 0.72 0.19 -4.59
CA THR A 62 -0.34 -0.80 -4.72
C THR A 62 0.13 -2.03 -5.49
N PHE A 63 -0.25 -3.20 -4.99
CA PHE A 63 -0.07 -4.47 -5.66
C PHE A 63 -1.47 -4.97 -6.04
N THR A 64 -1.89 -4.72 -7.28
CA THR A 64 -3.21 -5.12 -7.76
C THR A 64 -3.10 -6.33 -8.68
N PHE A 65 -3.76 -7.41 -8.30
CA PHE A 65 -3.84 -8.65 -9.04
C PHE A 65 -5.16 -8.72 -9.79
N TYR A 66 -5.09 -9.04 -11.09
CA TYR A 66 -6.24 -9.08 -11.97
C TYR A 66 -6.51 -10.50 -12.43
N LYS A 67 -7.81 -10.82 -12.45
CA LYS A 67 -8.35 -12.00 -13.10
C LYS A 67 -8.99 -11.64 -14.42
N VAL A 68 -8.85 -12.50 -15.42
CA VAL A 68 -9.37 -12.28 -16.77
C VAL A 68 -10.66 -13.10 -16.96
N ASP A 69 -11.74 -12.43 -17.39
CA ASP A 69 -13.00 -13.06 -17.77
C ASP A 69 -12.75 -13.98 -18.98
N PRO A 70 -13.16 -15.27 -18.95
CA PRO A 70 -13.02 -16.19 -20.07
C PRO A 70 -13.54 -15.67 -21.42
N LYS A 71 -14.52 -14.76 -21.43
CA LYS A 71 -15.04 -14.12 -22.65
C LYS A 71 -13.98 -13.34 -23.44
N TRP A 72 -12.89 -12.92 -22.79
CA TRP A 72 -11.73 -12.32 -23.45
C TRP A 72 -11.24 -13.17 -24.63
N ARG A 73 -11.18 -14.49 -24.44
CA ARG A 73 -10.64 -15.43 -25.44
C ARG A 73 -11.53 -15.56 -26.69
N TRP A 74 -12.77 -15.09 -26.61
CA TRP A 74 -13.70 -15.07 -27.74
C TRP A 74 -13.63 -13.79 -28.56
N LEU A 75 -12.89 -12.78 -28.09
CA LEU A 75 -12.61 -11.59 -28.87
C LEU A 75 -11.75 -11.97 -30.09
N ASN A 76 -12.01 -11.33 -31.23
CA ASN A 76 -11.19 -11.54 -32.42
C ASN A 76 -9.80 -10.90 -32.24
N GLU A 77 -8.82 -11.35 -33.02
CA GLU A 77 -7.44 -10.85 -32.93
C GLU A 77 -7.34 -9.34 -33.12
N MET A 78 -8.11 -8.77 -34.06
CA MET A 78 -8.14 -7.31 -34.26
C MET A 78 -8.61 -6.56 -33.00
N GLY A 79 -9.61 -7.08 -32.28
CA GLY A 79 -10.08 -6.49 -31.03
C GLY A 79 -9.07 -6.63 -29.90
N LYS A 80 -8.32 -7.74 -29.84
CA LYS A 80 -7.23 -7.94 -28.87
C LYS A 80 -6.06 -7.00 -29.15
N ASP A 81 -5.70 -6.79 -30.41
CA ASP A 81 -4.64 -5.87 -30.83
C ASP A 81 -5.00 -4.43 -30.46
N GLU A 82 -6.25 -4.01 -30.72
CA GLU A 82 -6.74 -2.68 -30.35
C GLU A 82 -6.75 -2.49 -28.81
N ALA A 83 -7.24 -3.49 -28.07
CA ALA A 83 -7.24 -3.49 -26.62
C ALA A 83 -5.82 -3.41 -26.04
N SER A 84 -4.87 -4.14 -26.64
CA SER A 84 -3.45 -4.10 -26.26
C SER A 84 -2.87 -2.70 -26.45
N ARG A 85 -3.07 -2.10 -27.64
CA ARG A 85 -2.60 -0.75 -27.95
C ARG A 85 -3.19 0.30 -26.98
N GLU A 86 -4.51 0.29 -26.79
CA GLU A 86 -5.20 1.22 -25.90
C GLU A 86 -4.67 1.11 -24.45
N PHE A 87 -4.51 -0.12 -23.95
CA PHE A 87 -4.04 -0.35 -22.60
C PHE A 87 -2.58 0.10 -22.41
N LEU A 88 -1.72 -0.17 -23.39
CA LEU A 88 -0.32 0.27 -23.38
C LEU A 88 -0.19 1.80 -23.39
N GLU A 89 -0.98 2.49 -24.22
CA GLU A 89 -1.03 3.95 -24.27
C GLU A 89 -1.46 4.54 -22.91
N LEU A 90 -2.45 3.92 -22.25
CA LEU A 90 -2.87 4.30 -20.89
C LEU A 90 -1.73 4.14 -19.88
N LEU A 91 -1.06 2.99 -19.86
CA LEU A 91 0.06 2.74 -18.93
C LEU A 91 1.23 3.69 -19.18
N GLN A 92 1.54 3.98 -20.44
CA GLN A 92 2.60 4.92 -20.81
C GLN A 92 2.27 6.35 -20.35
N ALA A 93 1.01 6.78 -20.51
CA ALA A 93 0.55 8.08 -20.04
C ALA A 93 0.61 8.17 -18.51
N ALA A 94 0.20 7.11 -17.79
CA ALA A 94 0.26 7.04 -16.34
C ALA A 94 1.71 7.00 -15.81
N SER A 95 2.63 6.35 -16.53
CA SER A 95 4.05 6.25 -16.19
C SER A 95 4.77 7.61 -16.11
N LYS A 96 4.18 8.68 -16.67
CA LYS A 96 4.68 10.05 -16.51
C LYS A 96 4.53 10.61 -15.09
N ARG A 97 3.64 10.04 -14.27
CA ARG A 97 3.31 10.52 -12.91
C ARG A 97 3.59 9.50 -11.80
N MET A 98 3.84 8.25 -12.16
CA MET A 98 4.10 7.16 -11.21
C MET A 98 4.98 6.10 -11.87
N LYS A 99 5.68 5.28 -11.08
CA LYS A 99 6.34 4.09 -11.63
C LYS A 99 5.31 2.96 -11.69
N ILE A 100 5.28 2.24 -12.81
CA ILE A 100 4.41 1.08 -13.02
C ILE A 100 5.28 -0.10 -13.42
N ARG A 101 5.07 -1.24 -12.78
CA ARG A 101 5.71 -2.52 -13.14
C ARG A 101 4.64 -3.57 -13.37
N THR A 102 4.83 -4.38 -14.40
CA THR A 102 3.88 -5.43 -14.81
C THR A 102 4.50 -6.80 -14.66
N TYR A 103 3.72 -7.75 -14.13
CA TYR A 103 4.16 -9.11 -13.93
C TYR A 103 3.03 -10.07 -14.27
N SER A 104 3.38 -11.24 -14.80
CA SER A 104 2.44 -12.32 -15.07
C SER A 104 2.41 -13.30 -13.90
N THR A 105 1.21 -13.73 -13.53
CA THR A 105 0.94 -14.83 -12.59
C THR A 105 0.25 -16.01 -13.29
N LEU A 106 0.10 -15.92 -14.61
CA LEU A 106 -0.53 -16.92 -15.47
C LEU A 106 0.11 -18.30 -15.27
N GLY A 107 -0.70 -19.28 -14.87
CA GLY A 107 -0.25 -20.65 -14.59
C GLY A 107 0.46 -20.85 -13.25
N LEU A 108 0.68 -19.79 -12.47
CA LEU A 108 1.30 -19.86 -11.14
C LEU A 108 0.26 -19.79 -10.01
N ARG A 109 -0.86 -19.10 -10.27
CA ARG A 109 -1.98 -18.88 -9.35
C ARG A 109 -3.29 -19.05 -10.10
N HIS A 110 -4.31 -19.53 -9.40
CA HIS A 110 -5.66 -19.71 -9.96
C HIS A 110 -6.54 -18.45 -9.81
N GLU A 111 -6.13 -17.54 -8.92
CA GLU A 111 -6.89 -16.33 -8.60
C GLU A 111 -6.61 -15.21 -9.60
N SER A 112 -5.43 -15.15 -10.19
CA SER A 112 -4.99 -14.03 -11.03
C SER A 112 -4.08 -14.47 -12.19
N GLU A 113 -4.18 -13.77 -13.32
CA GLU A 113 -3.32 -13.97 -14.48
C GLU A 113 -2.17 -12.96 -14.57
N PHE A 114 -2.33 -11.76 -13.98
CA PHE A 114 -1.27 -10.76 -13.93
C PHE A 114 -1.41 -9.81 -12.74
N MET A 115 -0.33 -9.09 -12.45
CA MET A 115 -0.23 -8.07 -11.42
C MET A 115 0.27 -6.75 -12.04
N ILE A 116 -0.34 -5.65 -11.61
CA ILE A 116 0.19 -4.30 -11.81
C ILE A 116 0.66 -3.77 -10.45
N TRP A 117 1.96 -3.49 -10.36
CA TRP A 117 2.58 -2.86 -9.20
C TRP A 117 2.80 -1.38 -9.50
N THR A 118 2.09 -0.51 -8.77
CA THR A 118 2.21 0.95 -8.92
C THR A 118 2.95 1.57 -7.74
N ILE A 119 3.73 2.61 -8.02
CA ILE A 119 4.49 3.37 -7.02
C ILE A 119 4.32 4.85 -7.34
N SER A 120 3.58 5.59 -6.49
CA SER A 120 3.27 7.00 -6.71
C SER A 120 3.46 7.84 -5.44
N GLN A 121 3.65 9.15 -5.60
CA GLN A 121 3.60 10.11 -4.49
C GLN A 121 2.18 10.56 -4.14
N SER A 122 1.17 10.21 -4.96
CA SER A 122 -0.24 10.55 -4.72
C SER A 122 -1.12 9.32 -4.92
N LEU A 123 -1.99 9.07 -3.95
CA LEU A 123 -2.95 7.97 -3.98
C LEU A 123 -4.06 8.23 -5.01
N GLU A 124 -4.43 9.49 -5.20
CA GLU A 124 -5.43 9.94 -6.17
C GLU A 124 -5.01 9.59 -7.59
N ASN A 125 -3.71 9.72 -7.91
CA ASN A 125 -3.21 9.30 -9.21
C ASN A 125 -3.42 7.79 -9.44
N ILE A 126 -3.23 6.96 -8.40
CA ILE A 126 -3.45 5.50 -8.46
C ILE A 126 -4.95 5.19 -8.67
N GLN A 127 -5.84 5.92 -7.99
CA GLN A 127 -7.28 5.79 -8.20
C GLN A 127 -7.70 6.20 -9.61
N VAL A 128 -7.16 7.29 -10.15
CA VAL A 128 -7.41 7.73 -11.52
C VAL A 128 -6.96 6.66 -12.52
N LEU A 129 -5.78 6.06 -12.32
CA LEU A 129 -5.32 4.96 -13.15
C LEU A 129 -6.29 3.77 -13.08
N SER A 130 -6.70 3.37 -11.88
CA SER A 130 -7.63 2.25 -11.66
C SER A 130 -8.97 2.49 -12.36
N SER A 131 -9.52 3.71 -12.25
CA SER A 131 -10.75 4.10 -12.95
C SER A 131 -10.57 4.04 -14.47
N LYS A 132 -9.46 4.57 -15.00
CA LYS A 132 -9.19 4.54 -16.44
C LYS A 132 -8.98 3.14 -16.98
N ILE A 133 -8.36 2.24 -16.21
CA ILE A 133 -8.22 0.83 -16.57
C ILE A 133 -9.58 0.25 -16.94
N TYR A 134 -10.62 0.47 -16.12
CA TYR A 134 -11.98 -0.04 -16.40
C TYR A 134 -12.68 0.60 -17.60
N THR A 135 -12.18 1.73 -18.11
CA THR A 135 -12.74 2.35 -19.33
C THR A 135 -12.19 1.72 -20.62
N THR A 136 -11.06 1.02 -20.54
CA THR A 136 -10.44 0.35 -21.71
C THR A 136 -11.20 -0.89 -22.14
N ILE A 137 -10.93 -1.39 -23.35
CA ILE A 137 -11.47 -2.66 -23.86
C ILE A 137 -11.06 -3.81 -22.94
N LEU A 138 -9.78 -3.95 -22.61
CA LEU A 138 -9.29 -4.98 -21.69
C LEU A 138 -9.93 -4.84 -20.30
N GLY A 139 -10.12 -3.60 -19.83
CA GLY A 139 -10.79 -3.24 -18.59
C GLY A 139 -12.16 -3.88 -18.38
N LYS A 140 -12.89 -4.16 -19.47
CA LYS A 140 -14.21 -4.80 -19.44
C LYS A 140 -14.15 -6.31 -19.20
N TYR A 141 -12.96 -6.90 -19.36
CA TYR A 141 -12.71 -8.33 -19.22
C TYR A 141 -11.77 -8.66 -18.07
N ILE A 142 -11.45 -7.69 -17.20
CA ILE A 142 -10.58 -7.94 -16.04
C ILE A 142 -11.25 -7.50 -14.75
N GLU A 143 -11.02 -8.25 -13.69
CA GLU A 143 -11.53 -7.98 -12.35
C GLU A 143 -10.37 -7.98 -11.34
N PRO A 144 -10.27 -6.98 -10.45
CA PRO A 144 -9.28 -7.00 -9.39
C PRO A 144 -9.66 -8.06 -8.33
N VAL A 145 -8.85 -9.10 -8.18
CA VAL A 145 -9.11 -10.15 -7.17
C VAL A 145 -8.46 -9.86 -5.82
N SER A 146 -7.39 -9.07 -5.82
CA SER A 146 -6.69 -8.66 -4.61
C SER A 146 -5.95 -7.36 -4.87
N THR A 147 -6.05 -6.42 -3.93
CA THR A 147 -5.29 -5.16 -3.96
C THR A 147 -4.71 -4.92 -2.59
N PHE A 148 -3.38 -4.82 -2.52
CA PHE A 148 -2.69 -4.47 -1.28
C PHE A 148 -2.17 -3.04 -1.36
N LEU A 149 -2.48 -2.21 -0.36
CA LEU A 149 -2.01 -0.84 -0.23
C LEU A 149 -0.92 -0.75 0.84
N SER A 150 0.16 -0.06 0.54
CA SER A 150 1.29 0.11 1.46
C SER A 150 2.07 1.39 1.18
N LEU A 151 2.82 1.89 2.17
CA LEU A 151 3.61 3.11 2.06
C LEU A 151 5.06 2.87 2.44
N THR A 152 5.94 3.72 1.91
CA THR A 152 7.32 3.78 2.35
C THR A 152 7.43 4.41 3.73
N ARG A 153 8.22 3.79 4.61
CA ARG A 153 8.68 4.37 5.89
C ARG A 153 10.14 4.05 6.13
N LYS A 154 10.87 4.90 6.85
CA LYS A 154 12.24 4.60 7.28
C LYS A 154 12.21 3.38 8.20
N SER A 155 13.14 2.43 8.00
CA SER A 155 13.25 1.28 8.89
C SER A 155 13.81 1.71 10.25
N ILE A 156 13.19 1.22 11.32
CA ILE A 156 13.62 1.48 12.71
C ILE A 156 14.81 0.60 13.13
N TYR A 157 15.09 -0.47 12.38
CA TYR A 157 16.13 -1.46 12.73
C TYR A 157 17.37 -1.35 11.85
N SER A 158 17.28 -0.71 10.69
CA SER A 158 18.42 -0.57 9.79
C SER A 158 18.28 0.67 8.93
N ASN A 159 19.29 1.55 9.01
CA ASN A 159 19.40 2.72 8.14
C ASN A 159 19.95 2.39 6.74
N GLN A 160 20.28 1.12 6.46
CA GLN A 160 21.04 0.72 5.26
C GLN A 160 20.22 -0.04 4.21
N VAL A 161 18.94 -0.33 4.46
CA VAL A 161 18.11 -1.05 3.47
C VAL A 161 17.56 -0.05 2.45
N LYS A 162 18.32 0.16 1.37
CA LYS A 162 17.77 0.80 0.16
C LYS A 162 16.83 -0.18 -0.52
N ARG A 163 15.62 0.28 -0.88
CA ARG A 163 14.65 -0.56 -1.59
C ARG A 163 15.00 -0.64 -3.07
N GLY A 164 14.82 -1.80 -3.69
CA GLY A 164 15.06 -2.02 -5.12
C GLY A 164 14.39 -0.99 -6.03
N PHE A 165 13.14 -0.61 -5.77
CA PHE A 165 12.44 0.39 -6.58
C PHE A 165 12.91 1.84 -6.42
N GLU A 166 13.62 2.13 -5.32
CA GLU A 166 14.26 3.43 -5.08
C GLU A 166 15.59 3.55 -5.81
N MET A 167 16.19 2.41 -6.17
CA MET A 167 17.37 2.36 -7.03
C MET A 167 16.91 2.51 -8.48
N ASP A 168 17.68 3.22 -9.31
CA ASP A 168 17.47 3.30 -10.77
C ASP A 168 17.95 2.01 -11.47
N GLN A 169 17.67 0.85 -10.85
CA GLN A 169 17.95 -0.46 -11.39
C GLN A 169 16.71 -1.04 -12.04
N ASP A 170 16.92 -1.78 -13.12
CA ASP A 170 15.86 -2.54 -13.75
C ASP A 170 15.32 -3.61 -12.78
N PRO A 171 14.00 -3.82 -12.71
CA PRO A 171 13.42 -4.88 -11.88
C PRO A 171 13.94 -6.24 -12.31
N LEU A 172 14.16 -7.16 -11.37
CA LEU A 172 14.65 -8.51 -11.67
C LEU A 172 13.56 -9.39 -12.31
N GLN A 173 13.95 -10.58 -12.79
CA GLN A 173 13.07 -11.46 -13.56
C GLN A 173 11.85 -11.97 -12.78
N TYR A 174 11.99 -12.21 -11.48
CA TYR A 174 10.92 -12.70 -10.62
C TYR A 174 10.68 -11.74 -9.48
N VAL A 175 9.42 -11.62 -9.06
CA VAL A 175 9.06 -11.00 -7.78
C VAL A 175 8.13 -11.92 -7.00
N VAL A 176 8.40 -12.09 -5.71
CA VAL A 176 7.48 -12.77 -4.79
C VAL A 176 6.90 -11.74 -3.84
N VAL A 177 5.58 -11.56 -3.92
CA VAL A 177 4.83 -10.56 -3.15
C VAL A 177 3.95 -11.25 -2.12
N TYR A 178 3.98 -10.77 -0.87
CA TYR A 178 3.10 -11.30 0.17
C TYR A 178 2.81 -10.32 1.30
N PRO A 179 1.59 -10.38 1.89
CA PRO A 179 1.27 -9.67 3.12
C PRO A 179 1.96 -10.32 4.31
N PHE A 180 2.32 -9.51 5.29
CA PHE A 180 3.01 -9.96 6.49
C PHE A 180 2.41 -9.32 7.74
N ILE A 181 2.01 -10.15 8.70
CA ILE A 181 1.38 -9.73 9.95
C ILE A 181 2.19 -10.29 11.12
N LYS A 182 2.55 -9.41 12.06
CA LYS A 182 3.17 -9.81 13.31
C LYS A 182 2.15 -9.88 14.45
N SER A 183 2.46 -10.65 15.47
CA SER A 183 1.63 -10.74 16.66
C SER A 183 1.64 -9.43 17.47
N ARG A 184 0.59 -9.20 18.25
CA ARG A 184 0.55 -8.04 19.17
C ARG A 184 1.68 -8.10 20.19
N GLU A 185 2.03 -9.29 20.66
CA GLU A 185 3.16 -9.53 21.56
C GLU A 185 4.47 -8.95 21.01
N TRP A 186 4.73 -9.08 19.71
CA TRP A 186 5.90 -8.45 19.08
C TRP A 186 5.99 -6.98 19.43
N TYR A 187 4.90 -6.22 19.25
CA TYR A 187 4.88 -4.78 19.43
C TYR A 187 4.98 -4.35 20.90
N LEU A 188 4.68 -5.25 21.83
CA LEU A 188 4.79 -5.01 23.27
C LEU A 188 6.19 -5.29 23.82
N LEU A 189 7.05 -5.98 23.07
CA LEU A 189 8.43 -6.25 23.48
C LEU A 189 9.27 -4.97 23.59
N PRO A 190 10.21 -4.92 24.56
CA PRO A 190 11.23 -3.90 24.60
C PRO A 190 11.94 -3.75 23.26
N PHE A 191 12.28 -2.52 22.89
CA PHE A 191 12.90 -2.24 21.59
C PHE A 191 14.21 -3.00 21.38
N GLU A 192 15.04 -3.14 22.42
CA GLU A 192 16.33 -3.81 22.31
C GLU A 192 16.19 -5.30 22.01
N GLU A 193 15.21 -5.99 22.63
CA GLU A 193 14.91 -7.39 22.32
C GLU A 193 14.44 -7.56 20.87
N ARG A 194 13.58 -6.66 20.40
CA ARG A 194 13.17 -6.66 18.98
C ARG A 194 14.35 -6.44 18.05
N LYS A 195 15.24 -5.53 18.42
CA LYS A 195 16.42 -5.17 17.63
C LYS A 195 17.40 -6.35 17.53
N GLU A 196 17.72 -7.02 18.63
CA GLU A 196 18.57 -8.21 18.63
C GLU A 196 18.02 -9.30 17.69
N MET A 197 16.72 -9.61 17.80
CA MET A 197 16.08 -10.59 16.91
C MET A 197 16.08 -10.13 15.45
N MET A 198 15.87 -8.85 15.18
CA MET A 198 15.96 -8.32 13.82
C MET A 198 17.39 -8.31 13.28
N GLU A 199 18.41 -8.10 14.09
CA GLU A 199 19.82 -8.18 13.68
C GLU A 199 20.18 -9.60 13.24
N GLU A 200 19.74 -10.62 13.98
CA GLU A 200 19.84 -12.03 13.60
C GLU A 200 19.18 -12.27 12.23
N HIS A 201 17.94 -11.80 12.07
CA HIS A 201 17.17 -11.93 10.82
C HIS A 201 17.85 -11.21 9.63
N ILE A 202 18.34 -9.99 9.84
CA ILE A 202 19.07 -9.21 8.83
C ILE A 202 20.37 -9.91 8.45
N LYS A 203 21.07 -10.54 9.40
CA LYS A 203 22.31 -11.29 9.15
C LYS A 203 22.06 -12.46 8.20
N VAL A 204 20.94 -13.17 8.35
CA VAL A 204 20.53 -14.22 7.40
C VAL A 204 20.26 -13.61 6.02
N GLY A 205 19.45 -12.54 5.93
CA GLY A 205 19.16 -11.89 4.66
C GLY A 205 20.40 -11.40 3.91
N ARG A 206 21.44 -10.93 4.62
CA ARG A 206 22.72 -10.50 4.03
C ARG A 206 23.52 -11.61 3.36
N LYS A 207 23.21 -12.89 3.62
CA LYS A 207 23.83 -14.02 2.90
C LYS A 207 23.33 -14.15 1.46
N TYR A 208 22.25 -13.44 1.09
CA TYR A 208 21.56 -13.50 -0.19
C TYR A 208 21.55 -12.13 -0.89
N PRO A 209 22.73 -11.53 -1.18
CA PRO A 209 22.81 -10.18 -1.77
C PRO A 209 22.17 -10.06 -3.15
N GLU A 210 21.98 -11.17 -3.86
CA GLU A 210 21.30 -11.24 -5.16
C GLU A 210 19.78 -11.06 -5.09
N ILE A 211 19.20 -11.12 -3.88
CA ILE A 211 17.76 -10.96 -3.65
C ILE A 211 17.48 -9.54 -3.15
N VAL A 212 16.67 -8.81 -3.89
CA VAL A 212 16.37 -7.41 -3.60
C VAL A 212 15.04 -7.31 -2.85
N LEU A 213 15.08 -6.84 -1.60
CA LEU A 213 13.91 -6.71 -0.74
C LEU A 213 13.29 -5.30 -0.83
N ASN A 214 11.99 -5.26 -1.12
CA ASN A 214 11.17 -4.06 -1.09
C ASN A 214 10.12 -4.17 0.04
N THR A 215 10.49 -3.73 1.25
CA THR A 215 9.58 -3.72 2.42
C THR A 215 8.81 -2.41 2.53
N THR A 216 7.50 -2.51 2.66
CA THR A 216 6.56 -1.39 2.80
C THR A 216 5.54 -1.68 3.90
N TYR A 217 4.84 -0.65 4.37
CA TYR A 217 4.08 -0.67 5.61
C TYR A 217 2.61 -0.33 5.35
N SER A 218 1.70 -1.06 5.99
CA SER A 218 0.26 -0.97 5.74
C SER A 218 -0.58 -0.66 6.99
N PHE A 219 0.08 -0.32 8.11
CA PHE A 219 -0.58 0.04 9.36
C PHE A 219 -1.68 1.11 9.18
N GLY A 220 -2.91 0.74 9.53
CA GLY A 220 -4.07 1.64 9.58
C GLY A 220 -4.71 1.97 8.24
N ILE A 221 -4.23 1.38 7.14
CA ILE A 221 -4.71 1.65 5.78
C ILE A 221 -5.04 0.38 5.00
N ASP A 222 -4.62 -0.78 5.50
CA ASP A 222 -4.92 -2.11 4.97
C ASP A 222 -4.77 -3.15 6.11
N ASP A 223 -5.12 -4.40 5.84
CA ASP A 223 -5.24 -5.45 6.87
C ASP A 223 -3.90 -6.01 7.36
N GLN A 224 -2.84 -5.92 6.55
CA GLN A 224 -1.51 -6.39 6.91
C GLN A 224 -0.67 -5.31 7.61
N ASP A 225 0.36 -5.74 8.36
CA ASP A 225 1.33 -4.79 8.93
C ASP A 225 2.33 -4.33 7.86
N PHE A 226 2.78 -5.27 7.03
CA PHE A 226 3.78 -5.02 5.98
C PHE A 226 3.37 -5.70 4.68
N MET A 227 3.80 -5.08 3.57
CA MET A 227 3.88 -5.73 2.27
C MET A 227 5.35 -5.96 1.92
N LEU A 228 5.67 -7.21 1.59
CA LEU A 228 6.99 -7.64 1.19
C LEU A 228 6.99 -8.00 -0.29
N ALA A 229 7.90 -7.41 -1.06
CA ALA A 229 8.15 -7.76 -2.45
C ALA A 229 9.64 -8.06 -2.65
N PHE A 230 9.97 -9.35 -2.82
CA PHE A 230 11.33 -9.81 -3.05
C PHE A 230 11.56 -10.01 -4.54
N GLU A 231 12.46 -9.23 -5.12
CA GLU A 231 12.89 -9.37 -6.51
C GLU A 231 14.12 -10.29 -6.58
N THR A 232 14.17 -11.21 -7.54
CA THR A 232 15.27 -12.16 -7.72
C THR A 232 15.35 -12.66 -9.17
N ASN A 233 16.52 -13.14 -9.58
CA ASN A 233 16.68 -13.93 -10.82
C ASN A 233 16.65 -15.45 -10.56
N SER A 234 16.56 -15.88 -9.31
CA SER A 234 16.51 -17.29 -8.92
C SER A 234 15.51 -17.55 -7.80
N LEU A 235 14.43 -18.28 -8.12
CA LEU A 235 13.43 -18.69 -7.14
C LEU A 235 13.96 -19.77 -6.17
N SER A 236 14.91 -20.60 -6.59
CA SER A 236 15.53 -21.58 -5.67
C SER A 236 16.34 -20.89 -4.58
N ARG A 237 17.09 -19.85 -4.93
CA ARG A 237 17.81 -19.02 -3.94
C ARG A 237 16.85 -18.30 -3.00
N PHE A 238 15.72 -17.83 -3.51
CA PHE A 238 14.66 -17.26 -2.67
C PHE A 238 14.05 -18.29 -1.71
N GLN A 239 13.86 -19.54 -2.16
CA GLN A 239 13.40 -20.62 -1.31
C GLN A 239 14.39 -20.90 -0.17
N ASP A 240 15.70 -21.01 -0.47
CA ASP A 240 16.75 -21.18 0.54
C ASP A 240 16.69 -20.05 1.60
N LEU A 241 16.57 -18.79 1.14
CA LEU A 241 16.43 -17.63 2.02
C LEU A 241 15.24 -17.78 2.96
N ILE A 242 14.04 -18.08 2.43
CA ILE A 242 12.83 -18.19 3.26
C ILE A 242 12.94 -19.35 4.26
N MET A 243 13.57 -20.46 3.87
CA MET A 243 13.83 -21.56 4.79
C MET A 243 14.71 -21.11 5.97
N GLU A 244 15.83 -20.44 5.71
CA GLU A 244 16.70 -19.93 6.80
C GLU A 244 16.00 -18.85 7.63
N LEU A 245 15.24 -17.94 7.02
CA LEU A 245 14.54 -16.87 7.77
C LEU A 245 13.49 -17.45 8.73
N ARG A 246 12.87 -18.60 8.40
CA ARG A 246 11.92 -19.30 9.27
C ARG A 246 12.57 -19.92 10.50
N GLU A 247 13.88 -20.13 10.48
CA GLU A 247 14.63 -20.64 11.63
C GLU A 247 15.03 -19.52 12.62
N THR A 248 14.83 -18.24 12.26
CA THR A 248 15.19 -17.10 13.10
C THR A 248 14.19 -16.86 14.24
N LYS A 249 14.66 -16.30 15.37
CA LYS A 249 13.80 -16.03 16.54
C LYS A 249 12.57 -15.15 16.23
N VAL A 250 12.68 -14.22 15.26
CA VAL A 250 11.57 -13.36 14.82
C VAL A 250 10.38 -14.18 14.32
N SER A 251 10.63 -15.39 13.77
CA SER A 251 9.60 -16.23 13.19
C SER A 251 8.48 -16.59 14.16
N ARG A 252 8.78 -16.69 15.47
CA ARG A 252 7.79 -16.93 16.53
C ARG A 252 6.67 -15.89 16.56
N TYR A 253 6.93 -14.68 16.09
CA TYR A 253 5.98 -13.58 16.15
C TYR A 253 5.25 -13.33 14.82
N ILE A 254 5.36 -14.23 13.85
CA ILE A 254 4.69 -14.13 12.55
C ILE A 254 3.32 -14.81 12.67
N ILE A 255 2.24 -14.06 12.46
CA ILE A 255 0.88 -14.62 12.40
C ILE A 255 0.54 -15.07 10.98
N LYS A 256 0.87 -14.26 9.99
CA LYS A 256 0.49 -14.50 8.59
C LYS A 256 1.58 -14.00 7.66
N ASP A 257 2.08 -14.89 6.81
CA ASP A 257 3.00 -14.63 5.69
C ASP A 257 2.46 -15.19 4.36
N THR A 258 1.15 -15.45 4.31
CA THR A 258 0.43 -16.01 3.16
C THR A 258 -0.69 -15.08 2.69
N PRO A 259 -1.05 -15.09 1.39
CA PRO A 259 -0.46 -15.90 0.32
C PRO A 259 0.92 -15.39 -0.15
N MET A 260 1.85 -16.31 -0.45
CA MET A 260 3.11 -16.01 -1.13
C MET A 260 2.93 -16.07 -2.64
N ILE A 261 2.91 -14.93 -3.32
CA ILE A 261 2.50 -14.82 -4.73
C ILE A 261 3.73 -14.63 -5.63
N PRO A 262 4.23 -15.69 -6.30
CA PRO A 262 5.29 -15.57 -7.29
C PRO A 262 4.76 -14.96 -8.58
N CYS A 263 5.50 -14.01 -9.13
CA CYS A 263 5.18 -13.33 -10.38
C CYS A 263 6.42 -13.29 -11.29
N VAL A 264 6.21 -13.39 -12.60
CA VAL A 264 7.26 -13.34 -13.62
C VAL A 264 7.19 -11.99 -14.32
N ARG A 265 8.31 -11.26 -14.38
CA ARG A 265 8.39 -9.99 -15.09
C ARG A 265 8.09 -10.21 -16.57
N LYS A 266 7.13 -9.45 -17.09
CA LYS A 266 6.76 -9.44 -18.51
C LYS A 266 6.21 -8.06 -18.88
N ASP A 267 6.46 -7.67 -20.12
CA ASP A 267 5.84 -6.48 -20.68
C ASP A 267 4.34 -6.70 -20.85
N MET A 268 3.56 -5.63 -20.68
CA MET A 268 2.11 -5.75 -20.72
C MET A 268 1.60 -6.26 -22.07
N ALA A 269 2.27 -5.93 -23.17
CA ALA A 269 1.94 -6.44 -24.50
C ALA A 269 2.01 -7.97 -24.56
N ASP A 270 3.08 -8.55 -24.02
CA ASP A 270 3.27 -10.01 -23.95
C ASP A 270 2.31 -10.67 -22.97
N ILE A 271 1.97 -9.98 -21.88
CA ILE A 271 0.93 -10.44 -20.95
C ILE A 271 -0.39 -10.57 -21.71
N ILE A 272 -0.87 -9.50 -22.36
CA ILE A 272 -2.15 -9.49 -23.08
C ILE A 272 -2.17 -10.57 -24.17
N LYS A 273 -1.09 -10.69 -24.94
CA LYS A 273 -0.93 -11.74 -25.96
C LYS A 273 -1.03 -13.15 -25.38
N SER A 274 -0.56 -13.36 -24.15
CA SER A 274 -0.60 -14.67 -23.48
C SER A 274 -1.98 -15.03 -22.89
N LEU A 275 -2.95 -14.11 -22.86
CA LEU A 275 -4.28 -14.35 -22.27
C LEU A 275 -5.23 -15.15 -23.18
N GLY A 276 -4.79 -15.48 -24.39
CA GLY A 276 -5.54 -16.23 -25.39
C GLY A 276 -6.14 -15.33 -26.44
#